data_AF-A0A9D6T771-F1
#
_entry.id   AF-A0A9D6T771-F1
#
_cell.length_a   1.000
_cell.length_b   1.000
_cell.length_c   1.000
_cell.angle_alpha   90.00
_cell.angle_beta   90.00
_cell.angle_gamma   90.00
#
_symmetry.space_group_name_H-M   'P 1'
#
loop_
_entity.id
_entity.type
_entity.pdbx_description
1 polymer ?
#
loop_
_entity_poly.entity_id
_entity_poly.type
_entity_poly.pdbx_seq_one_letter_code
_entity_poly.pdbx_strand_id
1 'polypeptide(L)' 'MSARFRLTKSAANDLLQIADYISGEDPAAAERVIDDIVSAIENLIKFPAMGRIREDLADRRHRV' A
#
# COMPACT_ATOMS: atom_id res chain seq x y z
N MET A 1 -2.21 10.55 -13.70
CA MET A 1 -3.66 10.24 -13.67
C MET A 1 -3.95 9.70 -12.28
N SER A 2 -4.79 10.38 -11.49
CA SER A 2 -5.20 9.90 -10.17
C SER A 2 -6.16 8.71 -10.34
N ALA A 3 -5.63 7.51 -10.15
CA ALA A 3 -6.43 6.30 -10.14
C ALA A 3 -7.08 6.15 -8.76
N ARG A 4 -8.39 5.89 -8.73
CA ARG A 4 -9.18 5.94 -7.49
C ARG A 4 -9.20 4.58 -6.81
N PHE A 5 -8.31 4.36 -5.85
CA PHE A 5 -8.37 3.22 -4.92
C PHE A 5 -9.06 3.60 -3.60
N ARG A 6 -9.40 2.58 -2.80
CA ARG A 6 -9.87 2.78 -1.43
C ARG A 6 -8.99 1.96 -0.49
N LEU A 7 -8.57 2.59 0.60
CA LEU A 7 -7.93 1.91 1.71
C LEU A 7 -8.96 1.55 2.77
N THR A 8 -8.75 0.43 3.44
CA THR A 8 -9.41 0.18 4.73
C THR A 8 -8.86 1.17 5.76
N LYS A 9 -9.61 1.39 6.85
CA LYS A 9 -9.12 2.23 7.96
C LYS A 9 -7.80 1.72 8.54
N SER A 10 -7.63 0.39 8.63
CA SER A 10 -6.39 -0.22 9.09
C SER A 10 -5.23 0.13 8.15
N ALA A 11 -5.39 -0.08 6.85
CA ALA A 11 -4.32 0.19 5.89
C ALA A 11 -3.93 1.68 5.87
N ALA A 12 -4.89 2.61 6.03
CA ALA A 12 -4.58 4.03 6.16
C ALA A 12 -3.76 4.34 7.43
N ASN A 13 -4.11 3.71 8.55
CA ASN A 13 -3.33 3.83 9.79
C ASN A 13 -1.94 3.21 9.67
N ASP A 14 -1.80 2.10 8.95
CA ASP A 14 -0.51 1.45 8.73
C ASP A 14 0.45 2.40 7.98
N LEU A 15 -0.03 3.12 6.95
CA LEU A 15 0.76 4.13 6.25
C LEU A 15 1.23 5.26 7.18
N LEU A 16 0.34 5.75 8.06
CA LEU A 16 0.70 6.78 9.04
C LEU A 16 1.77 6.28 10.02
N GLN A 17 1.61 5.07 10.55
CA GLN A 17 2.58 4.50 11.49
C GLN A 17 3.95 4.26 10.84
N ILE A 18 3.98 3.83 9.59
CA ILE A 18 5.23 3.67 8.83
C ILE A 18 5.92 5.03 8.66
N ALA A 19 5.16 6.05 8.23
CA ALA A 19 5.71 7.40 8.05
C ALA A 19 6.23 7.99 9.36
N ASP A 20 5.46 7.89 10.44
CA ASP A 20 5.83 8.40 11.77
C ASP A 20 7.09 7.71 12.30
N TYR A 21 7.19 6.39 12.15
CA TYR A 21 8.36 5.63 12.58
C TYR A 21 9.63 6.07 11.86
N ILE A 22 9.60 6.15 10.53
CA ILE A 22 10.78 6.51 9.72
C ILE A 22 11.15 7.99 9.92
N SER A 23 10.16 8.87 10.06
CA SER A 23 10.37 10.32 10.23
C SER A 23 11.12 10.67 11.51
N GLY A 24 11.14 9.78 12.51
CA GLY A 24 11.95 9.96 13.71
C GLY A 24 13.45 10.02 13.43
N GLU A 25 13.91 9.44 12.31
CA GLU A 25 15.32 9.39 11.90
C GLU A 25 15.58 10.16 10.59
N ASP A 26 14.76 9.94 9.57
CA ASP A 26 14.89 10.58 8.25
C ASP A 26 13.50 10.88 7.65
N PRO A 27 12.99 12.11 7.80
CA PRO A 27 11.72 12.53 7.20
C PRO A 27 11.68 12.39 5.68
N ALA A 28 12.81 12.59 4.99
CA ALA A 28 12.86 12.44 3.54
C ALA A 28 12.81 10.96 3.12
N ALA A 29 13.35 10.05 3.95
CA ALA A 29 13.15 8.61 3.73
C ALA A 29 11.68 8.21 3.93
N ALA A 30 11.00 8.80 4.92
CA ALA A 30 9.58 8.52 5.14
C ALA A 30 8.74 8.89 3.92
N GLU A 31 8.96 10.09 3.35
CA GLU A 31 8.28 10.52 2.12
C GLU A 31 8.55 9.56 0.95
N ARG A 32 9.81 9.21 0.70
CA ARG A 32 10.18 8.25 -0.36
C ARG A 32 9.47 6.90 -0.21
N VAL A 33 9.42 6.36 1.00
CA VAL A 33 8.78 5.07 1.26
C VAL A 33 7.26 5.13 1.01
N ILE A 34 6.60 6.21 1.44
CA ILE A 34 5.16 6.38 1.18
C ILE A 34 4.90 6.53 -0.32
N ASP A 35 5.71 7.29 -1.04
CA ASP A 35 5.61 7.45 -2.49
C ASP A 35 5.80 6.13 -3.24
N ASP A 36 6.75 5.29 -2.81
CA ASP A 36 6.99 3.96 -3.37
C ASP A 36 5.76 3.04 -3.17
N ILE A 37 5.14 3.08 -1.97
CA ILE A 37 3.93 2.31 -1.69
C ILE A 37 2.76 2.79 -2.54
N VAL A 38 2.55 4.11 -2.64
CA VAL A 38 1.49 4.69 -3.47
C VAL A 38 1.70 4.32 -4.94
N SER A 39 2.94 4.40 -5.44
CA SER A 39 3.30 4.00 -6.81
C SER A 39 3.01 2.51 -7.06
N ALA A 40 3.28 1.64 -6.08
CA ALA A 40 2.94 0.23 -6.16
C ALA A 40 1.41 0.00 -6.22
N ILE A 41 0.63 0.74 -5.43
CA ILE A 41 -0.84 0.71 -5.47
C ILE A 41 -1.34 1.18 -6.84
N GLU A 42 -0.79 2.26 -7.39
CA GLU A 42 -1.17 2.75 -8.71
C GLU A 42 -0.91 1.71 -9.81
N ASN A 43 0.18 0.94 -9.70
CA ASN A 43 0.47 -0.16 -10.60
C ASN A 43 -0.54 -1.31 -10.44
N LEU A 44 -0.94 -1.65 -9.21
CA LEU A 44 -1.99 -2.63 -8.96
C LEU A 44 -3.33 -2.22 -9.55
N ILE A 45 -3.66 -0.92 -9.60
CA ILE A 45 -4.89 -0.46 -10.26
C ILE A 45 -4.84 -0.73 -11.77
N LYS A 46 -3.69 -0.51 -12.41
CA LYS A 46 -3.48 -0.77 -13.84
C LYS A 46 -3.43 -2.27 -14.15
N PHE A 47 -2.86 -3.07 -13.26
CA PHE A 47 -2.65 -4.50 -13.43
C PHE A 47 -3.07 -5.28 -12.16
N PRO A 48 -4.38 -5.45 -11.90
CA PRO A 48 -4.87 -6.01 -10.62
C PRO A 48 -4.34 -7.41 -10.27
N ALA A 49 -4.02 -8.21 -11.28
CA ALA A 49 -3.50 -9.57 -11.12
C ALA A 49 -1.97 -9.64 -10.97
N MET A 50 -1.24 -8.51 -10.92
CA MET A 50 0.22 -8.52 -10.79
C MET A 50 0.70 -8.92 -9.39
N GLY A 51 -0.18 -8.79 -8.39
CA GLY A 51 0.11 -9.23 -7.03
C GLY A 51 0.20 -10.75 -6.94
N ARG A 52 1.21 -11.26 -6.22
CA ARG A 52 1.32 -12.70 -6.00
C ARG A 52 0.18 -13.20 -5.12
N ILE A 53 -0.53 -14.23 -5.58
CA ILE A 53 -1.54 -14.92 -4.77
C ILE A 53 -0.83 -15.61 -3.60
N ARG A 54 -1.32 -15.34 -2.39
CA ARG A 54 -0.86 -15.93 -1.14
C ARG A 54 -1.94 -16.85 -0.60
N GLU A 55 -1.98 -18.10 -1.07
CA GLU A 55 -2.97 -19.12 -0.66
C GLU A 55 -3.00 -19.32 0.87
N ASP A 56 -1.87 -19.11 1.52
CA ASP A 56 -1.68 -19.18 2.97
C ASP A 56 -2.32 -18.01 3.76
N LEU A 57 -2.59 -16.89 3.09
CA LEU A 57 -3.16 -15.67 3.70
C LEU A 57 -4.48 -15.24 3.05
N ALA A 58 -4.82 -15.78 1.88
CA ALA A 58 -5.94 -15.34 1.08
C ALA A 58 -7.27 -15.80 1.69
N ASP A 59 -8.01 -14.86 2.28
CA ASP A 59 -9.44 -15.05 2.51
C ASP A 59 -10.12 -15.27 1.15
N ARG A 60 -10.71 -16.46 0.96
CA ARG A 60 -11.40 -16.86 -0.28
C ARG A 60 -12.50 -15.89 -0.67
N ARG A 61 -13.04 -15.10 0.28
CA ARG A 61 -14.13 -14.13 0.07
C ARG A 61 -13.75 -12.94 -0.82
N HIS A 62 -12.47 -12.66 -1.02
CA HIS A 62 -11.99 -11.50 -1.79
C HIS A 62 -11.29 -11.88 -3.10
N ARG A 63 -11.43 -13.14 -3.54
CA ARG A 63 -11.03 -13.55 -4.88
C ARG A 63 -12.14 -13.16 -5.85
N VAL A 64 -11.87 -12.17 -6.72
CA VAL A 64 -12.73 -11.81 -7.86
C VAL A 64 -12.19 -12.41 -9.15
#